data_AF-A0A9X8YP73-F1
#
_entry.id   AF-A0A9X8YP73-F1
#
_cell.length_a   1.000
_cell.length_b   1.000
_cell.length_c   1.000
_cell.angle_alpha   90.00
_cell.angle_beta   90.00
_cell.angle_gamma   90.00
#
_symmetry.space_group_name_H-M   'P 1'
#
loop_
_entity.id
_entity.type
_entity.pdbx_description
1 polymer ?
#
loop_
_entity_poly.entity_id
_entity_poly.type
_entity_poly.pdbx_seq_one_letter_code
_entity_poly.pdbx_strand_id
1 'polypeptide(L)'
;TQVFEAFSRHLGQPQQVALASLLPVPEFSLIRLNGPLDEARLKRLMHLVYDVRRDDAPLRKVAGQPGEFDRLRKHYQERREWSSLAVQCDDSASAELLGKLGFSVA
;
A
#
# COMPACT_ATOMS: atom_id res chain seq x y z
N THR A 1 -4.26 -8.61 12.12
CA THR A 1 -4.29 -10.09 11.98
C THR A 1 -3.34 -10.77 12.95
N GLN A 2 -2.10 -10.29 13.11
CA GLN A 2 -1.06 -10.95 13.92
C GLN A 2 -1.43 -11.26 15.39
N VAL A 3 -2.09 -10.35 16.12
CA VAL A 3 -2.51 -10.63 17.52
C VAL A 3 -3.53 -11.76 17.58
N PHE A 4 -4.50 -11.79 16.64
CA PHE A 4 -5.47 -12.88 16.52
C PHE A 4 -4.78 -14.22 16.21
N GLU A 5 -3.82 -14.23 15.29
CA GLU A 5 -3.02 -15.42 14.94
C GLU A 5 -2.12 -15.91 16.08
N ALA A 6 -1.56 -15.00 16.88
CA ALA A 6 -0.77 -15.34 18.05
C ALA A 6 -1.64 -15.93 19.16
N PHE A 7 -2.80 -15.32 19.40
CA PHE A 7 -3.75 -15.78 20.41
C PHE A 7 -4.38 -17.12 20.03
N SER A 8 -4.76 -17.31 18.77
CA SER A 8 -5.32 -18.58 18.28
C SER A 8 -4.33 -19.74 18.46
N ARG A 9 -3.04 -19.50 18.17
CA ARG A 9 -1.95 -20.44 18.49
C ARG A 9 -1.81 -20.71 19.98
N HIS A 10 -1.88 -19.68 20.82
CA HIS A 10 -1.81 -19.84 22.29
C HIS A 10 -2.94 -20.74 22.82
N LEU A 11 -4.13 -20.67 22.24
CA LEU A 11 -5.28 -21.52 22.59
C LEU A 11 -5.22 -22.94 22.00
N GLY A 12 -4.15 -23.30 21.28
CA GLY A 12 -4.05 -24.59 20.59
C GLY A 12 -4.97 -24.74 19.37
N GLN A 13 -5.52 -23.62 18.87
CA GLN A 13 -6.41 -23.57 17.71
C GLN A 13 -5.82 -22.62 16.66
N PRO A 14 -4.71 -22.99 16.01
CA PRO A 14 -4.04 -22.10 15.07
C PRO A 14 -4.98 -21.72 13.92
N GLN A 15 -5.23 -20.42 13.79
CA GLN A 15 -6.02 -19.83 12.71
C GLN A 15 -5.20 -18.74 12.02
N GLN A 16 -5.32 -18.68 10.70
CA GLN A 16 -4.72 -17.63 9.87
C GLN A 16 -5.81 -16.92 9.10
N VAL A 17 -5.65 -15.60 8.92
CA VAL A 17 -6.56 -14.79 8.14
C VAL A 17 -5.75 -13.88 7.22
N ALA A 18 -6.02 -13.98 5.91
CA ALA A 18 -5.36 -13.12 4.95
C ALA A 18 -5.78 -11.67 5.20
N LEU A 19 -4.83 -10.75 5.39
CA LEU A 19 -5.16 -9.34 5.61
C LEU A 19 -6.03 -8.78 4.47
N ALA A 20 -5.73 -9.17 3.23
CA ALA A 20 -6.47 -8.76 2.05
C ALA A 20 -7.95 -9.18 2.07
N SER A 21 -8.34 -10.24 2.79
CA SER A 21 -9.76 -10.66 2.88
C SER A 21 -10.56 -9.82 3.87
N LEU A 22 -9.89 -9.01 4.69
CA LEU A 22 -10.53 -8.13 5.68
C LEU A 22 -10.64 -6.68 5.21
N LEU A 23 -9.80 -6.28 4.25
CA LEU A 23 -9.74 -4.92 3.74
C LEU A 23 -10.77 -4.71 2.63
N PRO A 24 -11.33 -3.49 2.49
CA PRO A 24 -12.13 -3.16 1.32
C PRO A 24 -11.30 -3.24 0.04
N VAL A 25 -11.99 -3.44 -1.09
CA VAL A 25 -11.39 -3.40 -2.42
C VAL A 25 -10.73 -2.03 -2.63
N PRO A 26 -9.45 -1.95 -3.04
CA PRO A 26 -8.80 -0.67 -3.29
C PRO A 26 -9.40 -0.01 -4.54
N GLU A 27 -9.32 1.32 -4.60
CA GLU A 27 -9.79 2.12 -5.75
C GLU A 27 -9.16 1.66 -7.07
N PHE A 28 -7.87 1.29 -7.04
CA PHE A 28 -7.14 0.69 -8.15
C PHE A 28 -6.61 -0.68 -7.72
N SER A 29 -7.16 -1.75 -8.30
CA SER A 29 -6.78 -3.13 -7.96
C SER A 29 -5.85 -3.80 -8.98
N LEU A 30 -5.90 -3.37 -10.25
CA LEU A 30 -5.15 -3.97 -11.35
C LEU A 30 -4.70 -2.91 -12.35
N ILE A 31 -3.45 -3.00 -12.81
CA ILE A 31 -2.92 -2.19 -13.90
C ILE A 31 -2.02 -3.03 -14.81
N ARG A 32 -1.99 -2.69 -16.10
CA ARG A 32 -1.07 -3.30 -17.07
C ARG A 32 0.12 -2.37 -17.33
N LEU A 33 1.33 -2.91 -17.23
CA LEU A 33 2.58 -2.28 -17.64
C LEU A 33 3.09 -2.97 -18.92
N ASN A 34 3.21 -2.22 -20.01
CA ASN A 34 3.76 -2.72 -21.27
C ASN A 34 5.25 -2.35 -21.39
N GLY A 35 6.10 -3.33 -21.66
CA GLY A 35 7.55 -3.20 -21.77
C GLY A 35 8.25 -3.12 -20.41
N PRO A 36 9.60 -2.98 -20.42
CA PRO A 36 10.41 -3.09 -19.22
C PRO A 36 10.15 -1.96 -18.22
N LEU A 37 10.37 -2.24 -16.94
CA LEU A 37 10.34 -1.26 -15.87
C LEU A 37 11.57 -0.36 -15.96
N ASP A 38 11.33 0.94 -15.81
CA ASP A 38 12.36 1.96 -15.59
C ASP A 38 11.97 2.80 -14.36
N GLU A 39 12.86 3.68 -13.92
CA GLU A 39 12.63 4.50 -12.72
C GLU A 39 11.39 5.40 -12.84
N ALA A 40 11.13 5.95 -14.03
CA ALA A 40 9.98 6.81 -14.27
C ALA A 40 8.65 6.04 -14.21
N ARG A 41 8.63 4.82 -14.76
CA ARG A 41 7.50 3.87 -14.68
C ARG A 41 7.26 3.44 -13.24
N LEU A 42 8.32 3.07 -12.52
CA LEU A 42 8.24 2.69 -11.11
C LEU A 42 7.67 3.82 -10.26
N LYS A 43 8.16 5.05 -10.45
CA LYS A 43 7.63 6.23 -9.76
C LYS A 43 6.14 6.42 -9.99
N ARG A 44 5.66 6.23 -11.23
CA ARG A 44 4.22 6.32 -11.55
C ARG A 44 3.40 5.26 -10.81
N LEU A 45 3.87 4.00 -10.76
CA LEU A 45 3.20 2.93 -10.01
C LEU A 45 3.16 3.22 -8.51
N MET A 46 4.29 3.64 -7.92
CA MET A 46 4.37 3.98 -6.51
C MET A 46 3.43 5.14 -6.15
N HIS A 47 3.42 6.20 -6.96
CA HIS A 47 2.60 7.38 -6.73
C HIS A 47 1.10 7.15 -7.00
N LEU A 48 0.75 6.19 -7.87
CA LEU A 48 -0.63 5.76 -8.06
C LEU A 48 -1.19 5.15 -6.77
N VAL A 49 -0.37 4.35 -6.06
CA VAL A 49 -0.78 3.79 -4.76
C VAL A 49 -0.74 4.85 -3.66
N TYR A 50 0.35 5.61 -3.58
CA TYR A 50 0.50 6.69 -2.61
C TYR A 50 1.61 7.68 -2.97
N ASP A 51 1.24 8.95 -3.09
CA ASP A 51 2.16 10.08 -3.23
C ASP A 51 2.26 10.85 -1.91
N VAL A 52 3.44 10.84 -1.29
CA VAL A 52 3.69 11.49 0.01
C VAL A 52 3.38 12.99 0.02
N ARG A 53 3.40 13.65 -1.14
CA ARG A 53 3.10 15.09 -1.27
C ARG A 53 1.65 15.41 -0.90
N ARG A 54 0.75 14.41 -0.96
CA ARG A 54 -0.64 14.53 -0.48
C ARG A 54 -0.72 14.91 0.99
N ASP A 55 0.23 14.45 1.81
CA ASP A 55 0.25 14.69 3.25
C ASP A 55 1.15 15.87 3.63
N ASP A 56 2.20 16.12 2.86
CA ASP A 56 3.07 17.29 3.02
C ASP A 56 2.27 18.60 2.89
N ALA A 57 1.41 18.72 1.88
CA ALA A 57 0.69 19.97 1.64
C ALA A 57 -0.26 20.38 2.79
N PRO A 58 -1.14 19.50 3.32
CA PRO A 58 -1.93 19.80 4.52
C PRO A 58 -1.08 20.16 5.73
N LEU A 59 0.02 19.44 5.97
CA LEU A 59 0.90 19.71 7.11
C LEU A 59 1.54 21.11 7.00
N ARG A 60 2.05 21.49 5.82
CA ARG A 60 2.60 22.83 5.59
C ARG A 60 1.57 23.94 5.79
N LYS A 61 0.31 23.71 5.45
CA LYS A 61 -0.77 24.71 5.60
C LYS A 61 -1.08 25.04 7.05
N VAL A 62 -0.91 24.07 7.96
CA VAL A 62 -1.28 24.22 9.39
C VAL A 62 -0.06 24.24 10.31
N ALA A 63 1.14 24.34 9.76
CA ALA A 63 2.37 24.37 10.52
C ALA A 63 2.37 25.52 11.55
N GLY A 64 2.71 25.21 12.80
CA GLY A 64 2.72 26.16 13.91
C GLY A 64 1.35 26.42 14.56
N GLN A 65 0.27 25.81 14.05
CA GLN A 65 -1.05 25.90 14.68
C GLN A 65 -1.19 24.80 15.77
N PRO A 66 -1.42 25.17 17.05
CA PRO A 66 -1.54 24.19 18.13
C PRO A 66 -2.66 23.17 17.88
N GLY A 67 -2.38 21.88 18.10
CA GLY A 67 -3.34 20.79 17.96
C GLY A 67 -3.58 20.29 16.52
N GLU A 68 -3.16 21.03 15.50
CA GLU A 68 -3.41 20.65 14.10
C GLU A 68 -2.61 19.42 13.66
N PHE A 69 -1.40 19.22 14.21
CA PHE A 69 -0.63 18.01 13.97
C PHE A 69 -1.39 16.75 14.41
N ASP A 70 -2.00 16.77 15.60
CA ASP A 70 -2.79 15.65 16.11
C ASP A 70 -4.11 15.50 15.35
N ARG A 71 -4.73 16.61 14.95
CA ARG A 71 -5.95 16.59 14.14
C ARG A 71 -5.73 15.87 12.80
N LEU A 72 -4.62 16.17 12.11
CA LEU A 72 -4.24 15.51 10.85
C LEU A 72 -4.04 13.99 11.03
N ARG A 73 -3.37 13.58 12.12
CA ARG A 73 -3.15 12.15 12.42
C ARG A 73 -4.45 11.43 12.77
N LYS A 74 -5.33 12.08 13.53
CA LYS A 74 -6.60 11.49 13.96
C LYS A 74 -7.59 11.29 12.81
N HIS A 75 -7.59 12.19 11.83
CA HIS A 75 -8.49 12.15 10.68
C HIS A 75 -7.74 11.81 9.38
N TYR A 76 -6.68 11.00 9.50
CA TYR A 76 -5.85 10.61 8.37
C TYR A 76 -6.68 9.84 7.33
N GLN A 77 -6.55 10.21 6.07
CA GLN A 77 -7.28 9.57 4.98
C GLN A 77 -6.74 8.17 4.71
N GLU A 78 -7.56 7.28 4.15
CA GLU A 78 -7.12 5.94 3.80
C GLU A 78 -5.90 5.98 2.86
N ARG A 79 -4.91 5.14 3.19
CA ARG A 79 -3.71 4.89 2.43
C ARG A 79 -3.51 3.39 2.32
N ARG A 80 -3.17 2.91 1.12
CA ARG A 80 -2.85 1.50 0.86
C ARG A 80 -1.36 1.29 0.66
N GLU A 81 -0.97 0.02 0.64
CA GLU A 81 0.38 -0.45 0.36
C GLU A 81 0.47 -1.00 -1.06
N TRP A 82 1.69 -1.11 -1.61
CA TRP A 82 1.89 -1.55 -3.00
C TRP A 82 1.32 -2.94 -3.30
N SER A 83 1.23 -3.81 -2.29
CA SER A 83 0.61 -5.13 -2.38
C SER A 83 -0.88 -5.09 -2.75
N SER A 84 -1.56 -3.95 -2.57
CA SER A 84 -2.96 -3.79 -2.98
C SER A 84 -3.15 -3.57 -4.48
N LEU A 85 -2.09 -3.26 -5.23
CA LEU A 85 -2.13 -3.06 -6.67
C LEU A 85 -1.46 -4.26 -7.36
N ALA A 86 -2.24 -5.03 -8.12
CA ALA A 86 -1.70 -6.04 -9.01
C ALA A 86 -1.19 -5.39 -10.31
N VAL A 87 0.06 -5.69 -10.68
CA VAL A 87 0.67 -5.22 -11.92
C VAL A 87 0.82 -6.40 -12.88
N GLN A 88 0.13 -6.32 -14.01
CA GLN A 88 0.32 -7.24 -15.14
C GLN A 88 1.46 -6.74 -16.02
N CYS A 89 2.51 -7.53 -16.13
CA CYS A 89 3.69 -7.22 -16.92
C CYS A 89 3.84 -8.22 -18.07
N ASP A 90 4.27 -7.72 -19.23
CA ASP A 90 4.70 -8.57 -20.35
C ASP A 90 6.21 -8.89 -20.31
N ASP A 91 6.97 -8.17 -19.48
CA ASP A 91 8.39 -8.40 -19.22
C ASP A 91 8.61 -9.14 -17.89
N SER A 92 9.27 -10.30 -17.94
CA SER A 92 9.45 -11.19 -16.78
C SER A 92 10.43 -10.65 -15.74
N ALA A 93 11.50 -9.95 -16.17
CA ALA A 93 12.45 -9.34 -15.26
C ALA A 93 11.80 -8.20 -14.45
N SER A 94 10.93 -7.42 -15.11
CA SER A 94 10.14 -6.37 -14.48
C SER A 94 9.13 -6.93 -13.49
N ALA A 95 8.43 -8.01 -13.87
CA ALA A 95 7.52 -8.74 -12.99
C ALA A 95 8.24 -9.20 -11.71
N GLU A 96 9.40 -9.84 -11.84
CA GLU A 96 10.20 -10.30 -10.69
C GLU A 96 10.65 -9.14 -9.79
N LEU A 97 11.13 -8.05 -10.38
CA LEU A 97 11.58 -6.87 -9.64
C LEU A 97 10.42 -6.21 -8.88
N LEU A 98 9.26 -6.04 -9.51
CA LEU A 98 8.07 -5.48 -8.86
C LEU A 98 7.59 -6.34 -7.70
N GLY A 99 7.61 -7.67 -7.85
CA GLY A 99 7.30 -8.60 -6.76
C GLY A 99 8.25 -8.45 -5.57
N LYS A 100 9.56 -8.33 -5.82
CA LYS A 100 10.58 -8.07 -4.78
C LYS A 100 10.41 -6.72 -4.08
N LEU A 101 9.91 -5.70 -4.80
CA LEU A 101 9.61 -4.39 -4.23
C LEU A 101 8.33 -4.37 -3.39
N GLY A 102 7.47 -5.40 -3.52
CA GLY A 102 6.25 -5.54 -2.73
C GLY A 102 4.95 -5.22 -3.46
N PHE A 103 4.98 -5.06 -4.79
CA PHE A 103 3.76 -5.08 -5.60
C PHE A 103 3.24 -6.51 -5.73
N SER A 104 1.91 -6.65 -5.87
CA SER A 104 1.34 -7.90 -6.36
C SER A 104 1.56 -7.99 -7.88
N VAL A 105 1.89 -9.16 -8.39
CA VAL A 105 2.16 -9.38 -9.82
C VAL A 105 1.22 -10.45 -10.34
N ALA A 106 0.59 -10.19 -11.50
CA ALA A 106 -0.44 -11.04 -12.09
C ALA A 106 -0.09 -11.47 -13.52
#